data_AF-A0A6J7SM94-F1
#
_entry.id   AF-A0A6J7SM94-F1
#
_cell.length_a   1.000
_cell.length_b   1.000
_cell.length_c   1.000
_cell.angle_alpha   90.00
_cell.angle_beta   90.00
_cell.angle_gamma   90.00
#
_symmetry.space_group_name_H-M   'P 1'
#
loop_
_entity.id
_entity.type
_entity.pdbx_description
1 polymer ?
#
loop_
_entity_poly.entity_id
_entity_poly.type
_entity_poly.pdbx_seq_one_letter_code
_entity_poly.pdbx_strand_id
1 'polypeptide(L)'
;MIRTRGALLLAAVVVAGAALTGCSSSDDSSTASSATPTPSASMVGGMTECTEAAIKPTLEAGLAKDVELMSWDALSCADGWAVVGATVGDGEHGAPSPFIFEAEGQFWIPKQQQDVCGTVNFDVNPAPYPADALIPEALFTEGCLVG
;
A
#
# COMPACT_ATOMS: atom_id res chain seq x y z
N MET A 1 37.73 -20.82 -31.79
CA MET A 1 37.86 -19.44 -32.31
C MET A 1 36.82 -19.24 -33.39
N ILE A 2 35.90 -18.28 -33.22
CA ILE A 2 35.38 -17.32 -34.21
C ILE A 2 34.27 -16.55 -33.49
N ARG A 3 34.55 -15.27 -33.26
CA ARG A 3 33.65 -14.24 -32.74
C ARG A 3 32.89 -13.65 -33.92
N THR A 4 31.60 -13.38 -33.77
CA THR A 4 30.94 -12.31 -34.52
C THR A 4 29.88 -11.64 -33.65
N ARG A 5 30.15 -10.36 -33.38
CA ARG A 5 29.21 -9.37 -32.87
C ARG A 5 28.43 -8.77 -34.06
N GLY A 6 27.18 -8.37 -33.82
CA GLY A 6 26.42 -7.45 -34.69
C GLY A 6 24.94 -7.81 -34.69
N ALA A 7 23.98 -6.91 -34.70
CA ALA A 7 23.94 -5.45 -34.56
C ALA A 7 22.47 -5.08 -34.26
N LEU A 8 22.24 -3.87 -33.73
CA LEU A 8 20.93 -3.24 -33.50
C LEU A 8 20.02 -3.26 -34.74
N LEU A 9 18.69 -3.16 -34.52
CA LEU A 9 17.68 -2.31 -35.22
C LEU A 9 16.32 -2.46 -34.47
N LEU A 10 15.87 -1.49 -33.66
CA LEU A 10 15.00 -0.34 -33.96
C LEU A 10 13.52 -0.64 -34.34
N ALA A 11 12.63 -0.39 -33.36
CA ALA A 11 11.31 0.27 -33.38
C ALA A 11 10.13 -0.24 -34.25
N ALA A 12 8.97 -0.43 -33.61
CA ALA A 12 7.68 0.10 -34.08
C ALA A 12 6.64 0.14 -32.93
N VAL A 13 6.08 1.32 -32.69
CA VAL A 13 4.96 1.63 -31.77
C VAL A 13 3.64 1.39 -32.51
N VAL A 14 2.66 0.75 -31.85
CA VAL A 14 1.23 0.86 -32.25
C VAL A 14 0.38 1.10 -31.01
N VAL A 15 -0.07 2.35 -30.87
CA VAL A 15 -1.12 2.78 -29.94
C VAL A 15 -2.46 2.56 -30.64
N ALA A 16 -3.35 1.79 -30.02
CA ALA A 16 -4.75 1.71 -30.43
C ALA A 16 -5.62 2.21 -29.26
N GLY A 17 -6.05 3.46 -29.36
CA GLY A 17 -7.02 4.06 -28.45
C GLY A 17 -8.45 3.64 -28.81
N ALA A 18 -9.22 3.24 -27.80
CA ALA A 18 -10.67 3.14 -27.88
C ALA A 18 -11.27 4.44 -27.32
N ALA A 19 -12.00 5.14 -28.19
CA ALA A 19 -12.64 6.41 -27.91
C ALA A 19 -13.83 6.26 -26.95
N LEU A 20 -13.90 7.20 -26.00
CA LEU A 20 -15.04 7.45 -25.13
C LEU A 20 -16.11 8.20 -25.95
N THR A 21 -17.29 7.60 -26.10
CA THR A 21 -18.55 8.34 -26.26
C THR A 21 -19.02 8.64 -24.83
N GLY A 22 -19.45 9.82 -24.40
CA GLY A 22 -20.04 10.95 -25.07
C GLY A 22 -21.27 11.33 -24.26
N CYS A 23 -21.18 12.33 -23.38
CA CYS A 23 -22.29 13.25 -23.14
C CYS A 23 -21.74 14.57 -22.59
N SER A 24 -22.19 15.67 -23.20
CA SER A 24 -21.66 17.01 -23.15
C SER A 24 -22.83 17.98 -22.96
N SER A 25 -22.62 19.04 -22.16
CA SER A 25 -23.13 20.42 -22.32
C SER A 25 -24.65 20.69 -22.17
N SER A 26 -25.17 21.83 -21.70
CA SER A 26 -24.65 23.13 -21.22
C SER A 26 -25.80 23.99 -20.64
N ASP A 27 -25.48 24.91 -19.72
CA ASP A 27 -25.94 26.32 -19.51
C ASP A 27 -25.18 26.77 -18.22
N ASP A 28 -24.43 27.87 -18.05
CA ASP A 28 -24.37 29.18 -18.68
C ASP A 28 -22.99 29.87 -18.34
N SER A 29 -22.41 30.54 -19.33
CA SER A 29 -21.51 31.71 -19.36
C SER A 29 -20.54 32.11 -18.21
N SER A 30 -19.24 32.00 -18.54
CA SER A 30 -18.14 33.00 -18.42
C SER A 30 -17.93 33.82 -17.13
N THR A 31 -16.82 33.60 -16.41
CA THR A 31 -15.54 34.35 -16.52
C THR A 31 -14.58 33.94 -15.40
N ALA A 32 -13.30 33.85 -15.76
CA ALA A 32 -12.17 33.20 -15.09
C ALA A 32 -11.74 33.74 -13.72
N SER A 33 -11.32 32.82 -12.85
CA SER A 33 -9.92 32.64 -12.43
C SER A 33 -9.83 31.32 -11.61
N SER A 34 -9.64 30.17 -12.27
CA SER A 34 -8.34 29.57 -12.62
C SER A 34 -7.56 29.03 -11.41
N ALA A 35 -8.03 27.90 -10.89
CA ALA A 35 -7.18 26.82 -10.38
C ALA A 35 -7.91 25.50 -10.69
N THR A 36 -7.71 25.01 -11.90
CA THR A 36 -7.98 23.63 -12.29
C THR A 36 -7.35 22.72 -11.23
N PRO A 37 -8.04 21.71 -10.65
CA PRO A 37 -7.31 20.59 -10.10
C PRO A 37 -6.58 19.95 -11.28
N THR A 38 -5.29 20.22 -11.37
CA THR A 38 -4.36 19.49 -12.21
C THR A 38 -4.69 18.01 -12.07
N PRO A 39 -5.06 17.28 -13.13
CA PRO A 39 -4.89 15.85 -13.08
C PRO A 39 -3.39 15.65 -12.91
N SER A 40 -2.95 15.38 -11.67
CA SER A 40 -1.60 14.90 -11.44
C SER A 40 -1.49 13.61 -12.24
N ALA A 41 -0.93 13.73 -13.43
CA ALA A 41 -0.20 12.67 -14.07
C ALA A 41 0.94 12.30 -13.12
N SER A 42 0.66 11.44 -12.14
CA SER A 42 1.70 10.75 -11.41
C SER A 42 2.22 9.65 -12.33
N MET A 43 3.20 10.06 -13.13
CA MET A 43 4.05 9.22 -13.96
C MET A 43 4.67 8.09 -13.13
N VAL A 44 4.55 6.85 -13.64
CA VAL A 44 5.54 5.76 -13.57
C VAL A 44 6.21 5.53 -12.21
N GLY A 45 5.63 4.64 -11.41
CA GLY A 45 6.30 4.01 -10.27
C GLY A 45 5.27 3.23 -9.47
N GLY A 46 5.00 1.98 -9.87
CA GLY A 46 3.94 1.16 -9.29
C GLY A 46 4.06 1.06 -7.79
N MET A 47 3.26 1.87 -7.08
CA MET A 47 2.93 1.66 -5.69
C MET A 47 1.91 0.52 -5.65
N THR A 48 2.18 -0.49 -4.84
CA THR A 48 1.24 -1.58 -4.62
C THR A 48 -0.09 -1.02 -4.10
N GLU A 49 -1.20 -1.49 -4.68
CA GLU A 49 -2.52 -0.98 -4.30
C GLU A 49 -2.85 -1.45 -2.87
N CYS A 50 -3.38 -0.54 -2.05
CA CYS A 50 -3.95 -0.93 -0.76
C CYS A 50 -5.32 -1.58 -1.02
N THR A 51 -5.31 -2.87 -1.29
CA THR A 51 -6.50 -3.70 -1.41
C THR A 51 -6.26 -5.02 -0.71
N GLU A 52 -7.33 -5.66 -0.23
CA GLU A 52 -7.23 -7.02 0.34
C GLU A 52 -6.57 -7.97 -0.67
N ALA A 53 -6.94 -7.89 -1.95
CA ALA A 53 -6.38 -8.76 -3.00
C ALA A 53 -4.86 -8.61 -3.20
N ALA A 54 -4.30 -7.42 -2.94
CA ALA A 54 -2.86 -7.17 -3.05
C ALA A 54 -2.07 -7.61 -1.81
N ILE A 55 -2.68 -7.56 -0.62
CA ILE A 55 -2.01 -7.79 0.66
C ILE A 55 -2.20 -9.20 1.18
N LYS A 56 -3.42 -9.76 1.05
CA LYS A 56 -3.78 -11.10 1.50
C LYS A 56 -2.81 -12.20 1.07
N PRO A 57 -2.38 -12.30 -0.20
CA PRO A 57 -1.41 -13.34 -0.59
C PRO A 57 -0.06 -13.17 0.11
N THR A 58 0.38 -11.94 0.37
CA THR A 58 1.61 -11.67 1.13
C THR A 58 1.45 -12.05 2.61
N LEU A 59 0.29 -11.74 3.19
CA LEU A 59 -0.04 -12.12 4.57
C LEU A 59 -0.01 -13.65 4.70
N GLU A 60 -0.79 -14.36 3.87
CA GLU A 60 -0.86 -15.83 3.88
C GLU A 60 0.50 -16.48 3.64
N ALA A 61 1.33 -15.92 2.75
CA ALA A 61 2.70 -16.39 2.53
C ALA A 61 3.66 -16.10 3.69
N GLY A 62 3.36 -15.09 4.52
CA GLY A 62 4.14 -14.70 5.70
C GLY A 62 3.76 -15.46 6.97
N LEU A 63 2.64 -16.19 6.98
CA LEU A 63 2.22 -16.99 8.13
C LEU A 63 3.12 -18.22 8.33
N ALA A 64 3.19 -18.69 9.58
CA ALA A 64 3.85 -19.95 9.90
C ALA A 64 3.09 -21.14 9.28
N LYS A 65 3.79 -22.27 9.07
CA LYS A 65 3.23 -23.44 8.35
C LYS A 65 1.96 -24.04 8.98
N ASP A 66 1.78 -23.85 10.27
CA ASP A 66 0.64 -24.36 11.04
C ASP A 66 -0.34 -23.23 11.42
N VAL A 67 -0.19 -22.04 10.82
CA VAL A 67 -1.03 -20.87 11.06
C VAL A 67 -1.69 -20.46 9.75
N GLU A 68 -3.02 -20.40 9.77
CA GLU A 68 -3.84 -19.95 8.65
C GLU A 68 -4.60 -18.67 8.99
N LEU A 69 -4.95 -17.93 7.94
CA LEU A 69 -5.82 -16.76 8.03
C LEU A 69 -7.27 -17.25 8.21
N MET A 70 -7.82 -17.07 9.40
CA MET A 70 -9.19 -17.49 9.72
C MET A 70 -10.21 -16.40 9.37
N SER A 71 -9.89 -15.14 9.65
CA SER A 71 -10.75 -13.98 9.35
C SER A 71 -9.93 -12.76 8.95
N TRP A 72 -10.49 -11.98 8.02
CA TRP A 72 -10.02 -10.65 7.70
C TRP A 72 -10.92 -9.64 8.40
N ASP A 73 -10.39 -8.89 9.36
CA ASP A 73 -11.19 -8.05 10.25
C ASP A 73 -11.16 -6.58 9.82
N ALA A 74 -9.99 -6.07 9.43
CA ALA A 74 -9.83 -4.68 9.01
C ALA A 74 -8.64 -4.50 8.06
N LEU A 75 -8.71 -3.47 7.21
CA LEU A 75 -7.60 -2.97 6.41
C LEU A 75 -7.59 -1.44 6.45
N SER A 76 -6.49 -0.88 6.93
CA SER A 76 -6.26 0.56 7.01
C SER A 76 -4.94 0.91 6.34
N CYS A 77 -4.94 1.93 5.49
CA CYS A 77 -3.75 2.34 4.75
C CYS A 77 -3.55 3.85 4.78
N ALA A 78 -2.29 4.25 4.88
CA ALA A 78 -1.85 5.64 4.89
C ALA A 78 -0.40 5.72 4.45
N ASP A 79 -0.06 6.73 3.64
CA ASP A 79 1.33 7.11 3.34
C ASP A 79 2.29 5.96 2.92
N GLY A 80 1.78 4.98 2.16
CA GLY A 80 2.58 3.82 1.71
C GLY A 80 2.68 2.69 2.74
N TRP A 81 1.88 2.73 3.79
CA TRP A 81 1.75 1.69 4.80
C TRP A 81 0.34 1.09 4.79
N ALA A 82 0.26 -0.17 5.20
CA ALA A 82 -0.98 -0.88 5.42
C ALA A 82 -0.94 -1.61 6.77
N VAL A 83 -2.02 -1.50 7.54
CA VAL A 83 -2.26 -2.31 8.73
C VAL A 83 -3.47 -3.18 8.47
N VAL A 84 -3.29 -4.47 8.65
CA VAL A 84 -4.34 -5.47 8.52
C VAL A 84 -4.66 -6.01 9.91
N GLY A 85 -5.90 -5.85 10.36
CA GLY A 85 -6.43 -6.62 11.47
C GLY A 85 -6.92 -7.96 10.93
N ALA A 86 -6.35 -9.06 11.39
CA ALA A 86 -6.76 -10.39 10.97
C ALA A 86 -6.69 -11.39 12.12
N THR A 87 -7.62 -12.33 12.14
CA THR A 87 -7.60 -13.44 13.08
C THR A 87 -6.86 -14.60 12.44
N VAL A 88 -5.74 -14.99 13.04
CA VAL A 88 -4.90 -16.10 12.57
C VAL A 88 -4.82 -17.20 13.60
N GLY A 89 -4.71 -18.45 13.16
CA GLY A 89 -4.81 -19.60 14.06
C GLY A 89 -4.50 -20.94 13.42
N ASP A 90 -4.68 -22.02 14.18
CA ASP A 90 -4.50 -23.41 13.72
C ASP A 90 -5.78 -24.04 13.12
N GLY A 91 -6.80 -23.22 12.86
CA GLY A 91 -8.13 -23.63 12.40
C GLY A 91 -9.10 -23.96 13.53
N GLU A 92 -8.63 -24.25 14.74
CA GLU A 92 -9.45 -24.48 15.94
C GLU A 92 -9.42 -23.29 16.91
N HIS A 93 -8.27 -22.63 17.03
CA HIS A 93 -8.01 -21.51 17.92
C HIS A 93 -7.39 -20.35 17.13
N GLY A 94 -8.09 -19.21 17.10
CA GLY A 94 -7.63 -17.99 16.43
C GLY A 94 -7.33 -16.86 17.41
N ALA A 95 -6.32 -16.06 17.11
CA ALA A 95 -6.00 -14.83 17.82
C ALA A 95 -6.07 -13.63 16.86
N PRO A 96 -6.80 -12.56 17.21
CA PRO A 96 -6.78 -11.32 16.46
C PRO A 96 -5.38 -10.72 16.56
N SER A 97 -4.75 -10.49 15.41
CA SER A 97 -3.38 -10.01 15.29
C SER A 97 -3.32 -8.89 14.25
N PRO A 98 -2.67 -7.76 14.56
CA PRO A 98 -2.39 -6.75 13.55
C PRO A 98 -1.12 -7.13 12.77
N PHE A 99 -1.19 -6.96 11.45
CA PHE A 99 -0.08 -7.15 10.53
C PHE A 99 0.25 -5.83 9.86
N ILE A 100 1.50 -5.38 9.97
CA ILE A 100 1.98 -4.13 9.39
C ILE A 100 2.72 -4.43 8.10
N PHE A 101 2.42 -3.69 7.04
CA PHE A 101 3.09 -3.78 5.76
C PHE A 101 3.54 -2.39 5.30
N GLU A 102 4.72 -2.36 4.68
CA GLU A 102 5.27 -1.17 4.01
C GLU A 102 5.33 -1.44 2.51
N ALA A 103 4.92 -0.45 1.70
CA ALA A 103 4.98 -0.53 0.25
C ALA A 103 6.42 -0.28 -0.24
N GLU A 104 7.07 -1.32 -0.76
CA GLU A 104 8.37 -1.20 -1.44
C GLU A 104 8.17 -1.41 -2.95
N GLY A 105 7.85 -0.32 -3.63
CA GLY A 105 7.43 -0.35 -5.04
C GLY A 105 6.14 -1.14 -5.20
N GLN A 106 6.18 -2.22 -5.99
CA GLN A 106 5.01 -3.04 -6.31
C GLN A 106 4.74 -4.16 -5.31
N PHE A 107 5.49 -4.22 -4.21
CA PHE A 107 5.37 -5.28 -3.21
C PHE A 107 5.01 -4.71 -1.84
N TRP A 108 4.15 -5.42 -1.13
CA TRP A 108 3.93 -5.22 0.30
C TRP A 108 4.97 -6.02 1.06
N ILE A 109 5.74 -5.36 1.92
CA ILE A 109 6.77 -6.00 2.74
C ILE A 109 6.26 -6.06 4.18
N PRO A 110 6.14 -7.27 4.78
CA PRO A 110 5.74 -7.39 6.18
C PRO A 110 6.81 -6.77 7.08
N LYS A 111 6.36 -5.96 8.04
CA LYS A 111 7.19 -5.33 9.06
C LYS A 111 6.72 -5.80 10.43
N GLN A 112 7.68 -5.97 11.34
CA GLN A 112 7.37 -6.31 12.72
C GLN A 112 7.08 -5.05 13.53
N GLN A 113 6.20 -5.13 14.51
CA GLN A 113 5.88 -3.99 15.39
C GLN A 113 7.14 -3.40 16.04
N GLN A 114 8.04 -4.23 16.55
CA GLN A 114 9.29 -3.77 17.18
C GLN A 114 10.21 -2.97 16.26
N ASP A 115 10.07 -3.13 14.94
CA ASP A 115 10.94 -2.46 13.97
C ASP A 115 10.37 -1.11 13.50
N VAL A 116 9.07 -0.86 13.69
CA VAL A 116 8.36 0.28 13.07
C VAL A 116 7.59 1.14 14.05
N CYS A 117 7.21 0.60 15.21
CA CYS A 117 6.43 1.30 16.22
C CYS A 117 7.28 2.24 17.08
N GLY A 118 8.61 2.19 17.00
CA GLY A 118 9.51 3.03 17.78
C GLY A 118 9.43 2.76 19.29
N THR A 119 10.09 3.62 20.07
CA THR A 119 10.19 3.49 21.53
C THR A 119 9.21 4.41 22.22
N VAL A 120 8.08 3.85 22.68
CA VAL A 120 7.08 4.61 23.44
C VAL A 120 7.62 4.92 24.83
N ASN A 121 7.98 6.19 25.08
CA ASN A 121 8.37 6.68 26.40
C ASN A 121 7.20 7.37 27.09
N PHE A 122 6.41 6.58 27.83
CA PHE A 122 5.27 7.08 28.61
C PHE A 122 5.66 8.07 29.73
N ASP A 123 6.94 8.10 30.11
CA ASP A 123 7.44 8.94 31.21
C ASP A 123 7.83 10.36 30.78
N VAL A 124 8.00 10.63 29.48
CA VAL A 124 8.67 11.87 29.00
C VAL A 124 7.77 12.72 28.10
N ASN A 125 6.73 12.14 27.48
CA ASN A 125 5.83 12.87 26.60
C ASN A 125 4.42 12.28 26.66
N PRO A 126 3.35 13.07 26.88
CA PRO A 126 1.97 12.58 26.77
C PRO A 126 1.54 12.31 25.31
N ALA A 127 2.43 12.49 24.34
CA ALA A 127 2.18 12.10 22.95
C ALA A 127 2.31 10.57 22.82
N PRO A 128 1.21 9.84 22.53
CA PRO A 128 1.24 8.38 22.42
C PRO A 128 2.06 7.90 21.21
N TYR A 129 2.34 8.78 20.24
CA TYR A 129 3.11 8.50 19.05
C TYR A 129 4.61 8.84 19.27
N PRO A 130 5.51 7.86 19.18
CA PRO A 130 6.93 8.08 19.40
C PRO A 130 7.59 8.70 18.16
N ALA A 131 8.55 9.61 18.38
CA ALA A 131 9.21 10.36 17.30
C ALA A 131 10.11 9.49 16.40
N ASP A 132 10.48 8.29 16.86
CA ASP A 132 11.25 7.28 16.15
C ASP A 132 10.36 6.22 15.45
N ALA A 133 9.03 6.34 15.50
CA ALA A 133 8.14 5.49 14.71
C ALA A 133 8.30 5.77 13.20
N LEU A 134 8.37 4.69 12.43
CA LEU A 134 8.41 4.71 10.96
C LEU A 134 7.00 4.61 10.36
N ILE A 135 6.09 3.93 11.06
CA ILE A 135 4.68 3.81 10.67
C ILE A 135 3.95 5.15 10.84
N PRO A 136 3.07 5.57 9.93
CA PRO A 136 2.30 6.81 10.07
C PRO A 136 1.46 6.84 11.34
N GLU A 137 1.35 8.02 11.97
CA GLU A 137 0.54 8.23 13.18
C GLU A 137 -0.91 7.76 13.01
N ALA A 138 -1.48 7.94 11.81
CA ALA A 138 -2.84 7.50 11.47
C ALA A 138 -3.06 5.99 11.63
N LEU A 139 -2.00 5.18 11.47
CA LEU A 139 -2.04 3.71 11.59
C LEU A 139 -1.43 3.21 12.89
N PHE A 140 -0.78 4.07 13.67
CA PHE A 140 -0.07 3.69 14.88
C PHE A 140 -0.96 3.00 15.91
N THR A 141 -2.19 3.49 16.10
CA THR A 141 -3.11 2.89 17.08
C THR A 141 -3.45 1.45 16.70
N GLU A 142 -3.80 1.20 15.44
CA GLU A 142 -4.23 -0.12 14.97
C GLU A 142 -3.05 -1.08 14.78
N GLY A 143 -1.88 -0.55 14.39
CA GLY A 143 -0.70 -1.36 14.12
C GLY A 143 0.17 -1.64 15.34
N CYS A 144 0.27 -0.70 16.29
CA CYS A 144 1.26 -0.73 17.37
C CYS A 144 0.69 -0.76 18.78
N LEU A 145 -0.56 -0.32 18.98
CA LEU A 145 -1.22 -0.37 20.29
C LEU A 145 -2.18 -1.56 20.44
N VAL A 146 -2.44 -2.28 19.35
CA VAL A 146 -3.20 -3.53 19.34
C VAL A 146 -2.20 -4.68 19.30
N GLY A 147 -2.36 -5.68 20.17
CA GLY A 147 -1.43 -6.80 20.32
C GLY A 147 -1.53 -7.46 21.69
#